data_AF-A0A9D9JLF1-F1
#
_entry.id   AF-A0A9D9JLF1-F1
#
_cell.length_a   1.000
_cell.length_b   1.000
_cell.length_c   1.000
_cell.angle_alpha   90.00
_cell.angle_beta   90.00
_cell.angle_gamma   90.00
#
_symmetry.space_group_name_H-M   'P 1'
#
loop_
_entity.id
_entity.type
_entity.pdbx_description
1 polymer ?
#
loop_
_entity_poly.entity_id
_entity_poly.type
_entity_poly.pdbx_seq_one_letter_code
_entity_poly.pdbx_strand_id
1 'polypeptide(L)'
;GAQNLTLLATSESLLVLSHDNQLSRGGHIGTVYHLDPASGALRARATLVPEIPGTALIAGTEAARAPGIAGARIRDARLVVVTEQLEVFVLDPVTLRLVEHHRPLSENILAREALILPNLVVALTHTDELIVVDRSRHAVVARQPVEADELVAFDPEDNAALVMTWQDRGACLERIESSGDRHTLRCGLDTNPYEPRYAVGGLP
;
A
#
# COMPACT_ATOMS: atom_id res chain seq x y z
N GLY A 1 9.19 18.85 -5.17
CA GLY A 1 8.13 17.84 -5.20
C GLY A 1 8.08 17.17 -3.85
N ALA A 2 6.90 16.98 -3.27
CA ALA A 2 6.77 16.21 -2.04
C ALA A 2 7.21 14.77 -2.33
N GLN A 3 8.18 14.25 -1.58
CA GLN A 3 8.54 12.83 -1.62
C GLN A 3 7.56 12.11 -0.70
N ASN A 4 6.82 11.15 -1.26
CA ASN A 4 5.97 10.29 -0.45
C ASN A 4 6.87 9.22 0.21
N LEU A 5 6.74 9.07 1.52
CA LEU A 5 7.60 8.22 2.32
C LEU A 5 6.73 7.34 3.22
N THR A 6 6.99 6.04 3.22
CA THR A 6 6.39 5.13 4.19
C THR A 6 7.42 4.80 5.26
N LEU A 7 7.09 5.05 6.53
CA LEU A 7 7.90 4.66 7.68
C LEU A 7 7.37 3.34 8.25
N LEU A 8 8.22 2.32 8.33
CA LEU A 8 7.91 1.03 8.91
C LEU A 8 8.85 0.78 10.09
N ALA A 9 8.32 0.83 11.30
CA ALA A 9 9.11 0.66 12.51
C ALA A 9 8.71 -0.63 13.25
N THR A 10 9.72 -1.29 13.81
CA THR A 10 9.58 -2.36 14.81
C THR A 10 10.50 -2.03 15.98
N SER A 11 10.50 -2.85 17.04
CA SER A 11 11.45 -2.69 18.14
C SER A 11 12.93 -2.80 17.72
N GLU A 12 13.22 -3.47 16.61
CA GLU A 12 14.60 -3.79 16.18
C GLU A 12 15.02 -3.13 14.86
N SER A 13 14.07 -2.55 14.12
CA SER A 13 14.31 -2.01 12.78
C SER A 13 13.51 -0.75 12.54
N LEU A 14 14.19 0.27 12.01
CA LEU A 14 13.58 1.47 11.43
C LEU A 14 13.78 1.42 9.92
N LEU A 15 12.71 1.18 9.16
CA LEU A 15 12.74 1.11 7.71
C LEU A 15 12.05 2.34 7.12
N VAL A 16 12.70 2.98 6.15
CA VAL A 16 12.14 4.08 5.37
C VAL A 16 12.00 3.62 3.93
N LEU A 17 10.80 3.66 3.39
CA LEU A 17 10.54 3.40 1.98
C LEU A 17 10.30 4.72 1.26
N SER A 18 11.23 5.10 0.38
CA SER A 18 11.06 6.20 -0.55
C SER A 18 10.24 5.75 -1.74
N HIS A 19 9.15 6.47 -2.04
CA HIS A 19 8.34 6.24 -3.23
C HIS A 19 8.96 7.02 -4.38
N ASP A 20 9.95 6.41 -5.02
CA ASP A 20 10.71 7.02 -6.10
C ASP A 20 10.00 6.72 -7.42
N ASN A 21 9.29 7.70 -7.98
CA ASN A 21 8.72 7.53 -9.32
C ASN A 21 9.62 8.13 -10.42
N GLN A 22 10.89 7.70 -10.43
CA GLN A 22 11.94 8.27 -11.28
C GLN A 22 12.07 7.49 -12.59
N LEU A 23 11.20 7.81 -13.56
CA LEU A 23 11.30 7.33 -14.96
C LEU A 23 12.68 7.56 -15.58
N SER A 24 13.39 8.62 -15.17
CA SER A 24 14.66 9.05 -15.77
C SER A 24 15.93 8.46 -15.14
N ARG A 25 15.84 7.72 -14.02
CA ARG A 25 17.01 7.20 -13.27
C ARG A 25 17.03 5.67 -13.17
N GLY A 26 16.92 4.99 -14.30
CA GLY A 26 17.09 3.53 -14.35
C GLY A 26 15.86 2.73 -13.92
N GLY A 27 14.68 3.37 -13.90
CA GLY A 27 13.40 2.66 -13.84
C GLY A 27 13.07 1.99 -12.51
N HIS A 28 13.56 2.48 -11.37
CA HIS A 28 13.15 1.97 -10.06
C HIS A 28 11.89 2.68 -9.54
N ILE A 29 11.11 1.96 -8.73
CA ILE A 29 9.83 2.42 -8.14
C ILE A 29 9.96 2.90 -6.69
N GLY A 30 11.10 2.62 -6.07
CA GLY A 30 11.36 3.01 -4.70
C GLY A 30 12.67 2.47 -4.15
N THR A 31 13.07 3.02 -3.01
CA THR A 31 14.26 2.61 -2.28
C THR A 31 13.90 2.37 -0.82
N VAL A 32 14.24 1.19 -0.31
CA VAL A 32 14.15 0.85 1.11
C VAL A 32 15.48 1.18 1.78
N TYR A 33 15.42 1.93 2.87
CA TYR A 33 16.55 2.23 3.75
C TYR A 33 16.31 1.56 5.09
N HIS A 34 17.32 0.85 5.61
CA HIS A 34 17.31 0.33 6.98
C HIS A 34 18.21 1.20 7.83
N LEU A 35 17.63 1.84 8.82
CA LEU A 35 18.28 2.73 9.77
C LEU A 35 18.40 2.05 11.14
N ASP A 36 19.49 2.35 11.83
CA ASP A 36 19.63 2.09 13.25
C ASP A 36 18.62 2.95 14.02
N PRO A 37 17.71 2.37 14.82
CA PRO A 37 16.65 3.14 15.47
C PRO A 37 17.16 4.09 16.56
N ALA A 38 18.34 3.84 17.14
CA ALA A 38 18.89 4.66 18.22
C ALA A 38 19.70 5.86 17.72
N SER A 39 20.52 5.64 16.69
CA SER A 39 21.45 6.63 16.13
C SER A 39 21.00 7.24 14.80
N GLY A 40 20.02 6.63 14.13
CA GLY A 40 19.61 7.00 12.77
C GLY A 40 20.62 6.60 11.68
N ALA A 41 21.69 5.88 12.02
CA ALA A 41 22.73 5.49 11.06
C ALA A 41 22.19 4.52 9.99
N LEU A 42 22.56 4.73 8.74
CA LEU A 42 22.19 3.82 7.63
C LEU A 42 22.93 2.49 7.76
N ARG A 43 22.17 1.40 7.92
CA ARG A 43 22.67 0.02 8.00
C ARG A 43 22.68 -0.68 6.65
N ALA A 44 21.60 -0.53 5.87
CA ALA A 44 21.46 -1.15 4.55
C ALA A 44 20.54 -0.32 3.65
N ARG A 45 20.64 -0.53 2.34
CA ARG A 45 19.69 0.00 1.36
C ARG A 45 19.41 -1.01 0.25
N ALA A 46 18.20 -1.01 -0.28
CA ALA A 46 17.82 -1.79 -1.45
C ALA A 46 16.91 -0.98 -2.36
N THR A 47 17.18 -1.00 -3.66
CA THR A 47 16.34 -0.35 -4.68
C THR A 47 15.41 -1.38 -5.27
N LEU A 48 14.14 -1.03 -5.41
CA LEU A 48 13.08 -1.85 -5.99
C LEU A 48 12.97 -1.52 -7.48
N VAL A 49 13.24 -2.50 -8.33
CA VAL A 49 13.13 -2.37 -9.78
C VAL A 49 11.92 -3.20 -10.22
N PRO A 50 10.91 -2.57 -10.85
CA PRO A 50 9.74 -3.26 -11.37
C PRO A 50 10.13 -4.15 -12.55
N GLU A 51 9.43 -5.26 -12.72
CA GLU A 51 9.59 -6.13 -13.88
C GLU A 51 9.18 -5.45 -15.18
N ILE A 52 8.15 -4.59 -15.12
CA ILE A 52 7.63 -3.85 -16.27
C ILE A 52 7.98 -2.36 -16.10
N PRO A 53 9.12 -1.91 -16.65
CA PRO A 53 9.51 -0.52 -16.55
C PRO A 53 8.66 0.35 -17.48
N GLY A 54 8.44 1.61 -17.09
CA GLY A 54 7.81 2.62 -17.93
C GLY A 54 6.48 3.12 -17.36
N THR A 55 5.54 3.44 -18.25
CA THR A 55 4.24 3.99 -17.89
C THR A 55 3.13 2.99 -18.17
N ALA A 56 2.18 2.87 -17.26
CA ALA A 56 0.94 2.14 -17.41
C ALA A 56 -0.21 3.10 -17.74
N LEU A 57 -1.16 2.62 -18.55
CA LEU A 57 -2.38 3.36 -18.86
C LEU A 57 -3.36 3.28 -17.69
N ILE A 58 -3.99 4.41 -17.36
CA ILE A 58 -5.09 4.43 -16.40
C ILE A 58 -6.34 3.97 -17.16
N ALA A 59 -6.86 2.81 -16.78
CA ALA A 59 -8.02 2.20 -17.42
C ALA A 59 -9.19 3.17 -17.53
N GLY A 60 -9.81 3.24 -18.70
CA GLY A 60 -10.90 4.18 -19.00
C GLY A 60 -10.45 5.61 -19.37
N THR A 61 -9.14 5.86 -19.49
CA THR A 61 -8.60 7.19 -19.85
C THR A 61 -7.51 7.10 -20.91
N GLU A 62 -7.12 8.23 -21.50
CA GLU A 62 -5.93 8.35 -22.35
C GLU A 62 -4.64 8.67 -21.54
N ALA A 63 -4.76 8.82 -20.21
CA ALA A 63 -3.65 9.17 -19.36
C ALA A 63 -2.77 7.95 -19.05
N ALA A 64 -1.46 8.16 -19.06
CA ALA A 64 -0.48 7.17 -18.64
C ALA A 64 0.40 7.74 -17.53
N ARG A 65 0.80 6.89 -16.59
CA ARG A 65 1.75 7.26 -15.54
C ARG A 65 2.64 6.09 -15.18
N ALA A 66 3.81 6.40 -14.63
CA ALA A 66 4.66 5.37 -14.07
C ALA A 66 4.03 4.79 -12.78
N PRO A 67 3.89 3.46 -12.69
CA PRO A 67 3.36 2.81 -11.50
C PRO A 67 4.23 3.12 -10.27
N GLY A 68 3.57 3.38 -9.15
CA GLY A 68 4.21 3.59 -7.86
C GLY A 68 4.16 2.37 -6.93
N ILE A 69 4.42 2.64 -5.65
CA ILE A 69 4.15 1.72 -4.54
C ILE A 69 2.74 2.00 -4.02
N ALA A 70 1.91 0.97 -3.98
CA ALA A 70 0.55 1.02 -3.44
C ALA A 70 0.47 0.66 -1.95
N GLY A 71 1.44 -0.09 -1.43
CA GLY A 71 1.48 -0.44 -0.02
C GLY A 71 2.77 -1.13 0.40
N ALA A 72 3.06 -1.06 1.70
CA ALA A 72 4.16 -1.79 2.30
C ALA A 72 3.82 -2.21 3.73
N ARG A 73 4.30 -3.38 4.15
CA ARG A 73 4.07 -3.93 5.49
C ARG A 73 5.27 -4.74 5.95
N ILE A 74 5.63 -4.58 7.21
CA ILE A 74 6.54 -5.49 7.91
C ILE A 74 5.73 -6.44 8.81
N ARG A 75 5.91 -7.75 8.64
CA ARG A 75 5.27 -8.79 9.47
C ARG A 75 6.07 -10.09 9.39
N ASP A 76 6.11 -10.87 10.46
CA ASP A 76 6.69 -12.23 10.49
C ASP A 76 8.12 -12.30 9.92
N ALA A 77 8.96 -11.31 10.29
CA ALA A 77 10.34 -11.14 9.80
C ALA A 77 10.46 -10.99 8.27
N ARG A 78 9.42 -10.48 7.60
CA ARG A 78 9.41 -10.13 6.18
C ARG A 78 8.95 -8.70 5.98
N LEU A 79 9.62 -7.97 5.10
CA LEU A 79 9.11 -6.75 4.50
C LEU A 79 8.42 -7.13 3.19
N VAL A 80 7.15 -6.79 3.05
CA VAL A 80 6.40 -6.95 1.80
C VAL A 80 6.09 -5.57 1.24
N VAL A 81 6.41 -5.35 -0.03
CA VAL A 81 6.09 -4.13 -0.77
C VAL A 81 5.26 -4.51 -1.99
N VAL A 82 4.16 -3.80 -2.21
CA VAL A 82 3.21 -4.02 -3.31
C VAL A 82 3.15 -2.77 -4.19
N THR A 83 3.24 -2.97 -5.49
CA THR A 83 3.15 -1.88 -6.49
C THR A 83 1.72 -1.61 -6.90
N GLU A 84 1.49 -0.51 -7.63
CA GLU A 84 0.17 -0.23 -8.21
C GLU A 84 -0.27 -1.32 -9.20
N GLN A 85 0.66 -2.01 -9.88
CA GLN A 85 0.34 -3.15 -10.75
C GLN A 85 0.26 -4.49 -10.00
N LEU A 86 0.21 -4.44 -8.67
CA LEU A 86 0.15 -5.60 -7.78
C LEU A 86 1.34 -6.57 -7.93
N GLU A 87 2.48 -6.05 -8.37
CA GLU A 87 3.77 -6.74 -8.24
C GLU A 87 4.17 -6.77 -6.77
N VAL A 88 4.77 -7.87 -6.32
CA VAL A 88 5.07 -8.09 -4.90
C VAL A 88 6.55 -8.37 -4.71
N PHE A 89 7.20 -7.53 -3.90
CA PHE A 89 8.56 -7.73 -3.43
C PHE A 89 8.54 -8.16 -1.96
N VAL A 90 9.18 -9.29 -1.66
CA VAL A 90 9.37 -9.74 -0.28
C VAL A 90 10.86 -9.69 0.04
N LEU A 91 11.22 -8.88 1.04
CA LEU A 91 12.59 -8.69 1.47
C LEU A 91 12.80 -9.19 2.90
N ASP A 92 14.01 -9.63 3.18
CA ASP A 92 14.50 -9.77 4.54
C ASP A 92 14.69 -8.37 5.15
N PRO A 93 13.99 -8.00 6.24
CA PRO A 93 13.97 -6.63 6.73
C PRO A 93 15.31 -6.18 7.35
N VAL A 94 16.18 -7.13 7.72
CA VAL A 94 17.49 -6.81 8.33
C VAL A 94 18.52 -6.53 7.26
N THR A 95 18.63 -7.43 6.29
CA THR A 95 19.65 -7.40 5.23
C THR A 95 19.18 -6.69 3.96
N LEU A 96 17.87 -6.45 3.84
CA LEU A 96 17.19 -5.95 2.64
C LEU A 96 17.45 -6.79 1.39
N ARG A 97 17.78 -8.08 1.55
CA ARG A 97 17.88 -9.01 0.43
C ARG A 97 16.49 -9.39 -0.04
N LEU A 98 16.29 -9.39 -1.36
CA LEU A 98 15.08 -9.91 -1.99
C LEU A 98 15.01 -11.43 -1.75
N VAL A 99 13.92 -11.88 -1.15
CA VAL A 99 13.66 -13.28 -0.79
C VAL A 99 12.68 -13.91 -1.77
N GLU A 100 11.65 -13.16 -2.14
CA GLU A 100 10.62 -13.60 -3.08
C GLU A 100 10.15 -12.40 -3.91
N HIS A 101 9.81 -12.67 -5.16
CA HIS A 101 9.33 -11.69 -6.12
C HIS A 101 8.21 -12.33 -6.94
N HIS A 102 7.03 -11.73 -6.87
CA HIS A 102 5.93 -12.07 -7.76
C HIS A 102 5.74 -10.96 -8.77
N ARG A 103 5.58 -11.38 -10.02
CA ARG A 103 5.39 -10.50 -11.18
C ARG A 103 4.14 -9.63 -11.01
N PRO A 104 3.99 -8.54 -11.77
CA PRO A 104 2.73 -7.81 -11.81
C PRO A 104 1.57 -8.74 -12.23
N LEU A 105 0.42 -8.63 -11.56
CA LEU A 105 -0.77 -9.44 -11.92
C LEU A 105 -1.37 -9.03 -13.27
N SER A 106 -1.31 -7.74 -13.58
CA SER A 106 -1.82 -7.19 -14.84
C SER A 106 -1.21 -5.82 -15.08
N GLU A 107 -0.85 -5.55 -16.34
CA GLU A 107 -0.42 -4.22 -16.77
C GLU A 107 -1.53 -3.16 -16.67
N ASN A 108 -2.80 -3.61 -16.64
CA ASN A 108 -3.99 -2.76 -16.67
C ASN A 108 -4.62 -2.52 -15.28
N ILE A 109 -4.05 -3.10 -14.23
CA ILE A 109 -4.48 -2.81 -12.85
C ILE A 109 -3.56 -1.72 -12.31
N LEU A 110 -4.15 -0.66 -11.78
CA LEU A 110 -3.46 0.37 -11.03
C LEU A 110 -4.16 0.60 -9.69
N ALA A 111 -3.67 -0.09 -8.66
CA ALA A 111 -4.03 0.11 -7.27
C ALA A 111 -3.58 1.50 -6.81
N ARG A 112 -4.47 2.30 -6.23
CA ARG A 112 -4.09 3.51 -5.48
C ARG A 112 -3.52 3.17 -4.11
N GLU A 113 -4.08 2.13 -3.49
CA GLU A 113 -3.76 1.69 -2.13
C GLU A 113 -3.85 0.18 -2.04
N ALA A 114 -2.99 -0.43 -1.22
CA ALA A 114 -3.01 -1.87 -0.98
C ALA A 114 -2.81 -2.21 0.50
N LEU A 115 -3.74 -2.97 1.06
CA LEU A 115 -3.60 -3.65 2.33
C LEU A 115 -2.97 -5.03 2.14
N ILE A 116 -1.88 -5.27 2.86
CA ILE A 116 -1.14 -6.52 2.80
C ILE A 116 -1.51 -7.37 4.02
N LEU A 117 -2.19 -8.49 3.81
CA LEU A 117 -2.54 -9.48 4.83
C LEU A 117 -1.65 -10.74 4.68
N PRO A 118 -1.67 -11.70 5.64
CA PRO A 118 -0.85 -12.90 5.55
C PRO A 118 -1.00 -13.67 4.23
N ASN A 119 -2.24 -13.90 3.79
CA ASN A 119 -2.53 -14.68 2.58
C ASN A 119 -3.16 -13.86 1.45
N LEU A 120 -3.49 -12.60 1.72
CA LEU A 120 -4.23 -11.75 0.79
C LEU A 120 -3.50 -10.42 0.55
N VAL A 121 -3.67 -9.87 -0.63
CA VAL A 121 -3.51 -8.44 -0.89
C VAL A 121 -4.88 -7.91 -1.27
N VAL A 122 -5.32 -6.85 -0.60
CA VAL A 122 -6.58 -6.17 -0.91
C VAL A 122 -6.22 -4.80 -1.41
N ALA A 123 -6.62 -4.49 -2.64
CA ALA A 123 -6.24 -3.27 -3.31
C ALA A 123 -7.48 -2.48 -3.74
N LEU A 124 -7.41 -1.18 -3.53
CA LEU A 124 -8.38 -0.24 -4.07
C LEU A 124 -7.75 0.43 -5.29
N THR A 125 -8.41 0.37 -6.44
CA THR A 125 -7.86 0.86 -7.72
C THR A 125 -8.18 2.33 -7.98
N HIS A 126 -7.43 2.94 -8.89
CA HIS A 126 -7.74 4.25 -9.45
C HIS A 126 -9.05 4.29 -10.26
N THR A 127 -9.63 3.12 -10.57
CA THR A 127 -10.92 2.96 -11.26
C THR A 127 -12.06 2.59 -10.31
N ASP A 128 -11.88 2.82 -9.00
CA ASP A 128 -12.87 2.56 -7.97
C ASP A 128 -13.34 1.10 -7.97
N GLU A 129 -12.36 0.20 -7.95
CA GLU A 129 -12.58 -1.23 -7.76
C GLU A 129 -11.80 -1.72 -6.56
N LEU A 130 -12.45 -2.54 -5.74
CA LEU A 130 -11.81 -3.35 -4.73
C LEU A 130 -11.40 -4.70 -5.34
N ILE A 131 -10.12 -5.01 -5.29
CA ILE A 131 -9.53 -6.25 -5.79
C ILE A 131 -8.97 -7.03 -4.60
N VAL A 132 -9.38 -8.29 -4.47
CA VAL A 132 -8.78 -9.22 -3.51
C VAL A 132 -7.93 -10.22 -4.28
N VAL A 133 -6.66 -10.32 -3.88
CA VAL A 133 -5.65 -11.21 -4.46
C VAL A 133 -5.27 -12.26 -3.45
N ASP A 134 -5.29 -13.52 -3.86
CA ASP A 134 -4.67 -14.61 -3.13
C ASP A 134 -3.17 -14.63 -3.43
N ARG A 135 -2.36 -14.45 -2.39
CA ARG A 135 -0.90 -14.36 -2.51
C ARG A 135 -0.26 -15.70 -2.89
N SER A 136 -0.83 -16.81 -2.43
CA SER A 136 -0.28 -18.15 -2.68
C SER A 136 -0.51 -18.59 -4.12
N ARG A 137 -1.69 -18.27 -4.67
CA ARG A 137 -2.05 -18.56 -6.06
C ARG A 137 -1.62 -17.47 -7.03
N HIS A 138 -1.20 -16.32 -6.51
CA HIS A 138 -0.89 -15.13 -7.28
C HIS A 138 -2.01 -14.84 -8.31
N ALA A 139 -3.24 -14.70 -7.79
CA ALA A 139 -4.43 -14.54 -8.62
C ALA A 139 -5.47 -13.63 -7.96
N VAL A 140 -6.18 -12.87 -8.78
CA VAL A 140 -7.38 -12.13 -8.35
C VAL A 140 -8.49 -13.14 -8.05
N VAL A 141 -9.04 -13.08 -6.84
CA VAL A 141 -10.10 -13.98 -6.36
C VAL A 141 -11.44 -13.30 -6.15
N ALA A 142 -11.43 -11.99 -5.97
CA ALA A 142 -12.63 -11.16 -5.99
C ALA A 142 -12.32 -9.81 -6.60
N ARG A 143 -13.31 -9.25 -7.30
CA ARG A 143 -13.27 -7.92 -7.88
C ARG A 143 -14.66 -7.31 -7.79
N GLN A 144 -14.74 -6.10 -7.25
CA GLN A 144 -16.00 -5.43 -7.01
C GLN A 144 -15.87 -3.93 -7.24
N PRO A 145 -16.79 -3.30 -7.99
CA PRO A 145 -16.88 -1.84 -8.05
C PRO A 145 -17.18 -1.25 -6.66
N VAL A 146 -16.35 -0.30 -6.23
CA VAL A 146 -16.42 0.35 -4.92
C VAL A 146 -15.99 1.80 -5.06
N GLU A 147 -16.94 2.73 -4.95
CA GLU A 147 -16.67 4.16 -4.79
C GLU A 147 -16.24 4.46 -3.35
N ALA A 148 -14.94 4.52 -3.10
CA ALA A 148 -14.35 4.82 -1.80
C ALA A 148 -13.17 5.77 -1.98
N ASP A 149 -12.92 6.66 -1.04
CA ASP A 149 -11.74 7.53 -1.12
C ASP A 149 -10.50 6.86 -0.52
N GLU A 150 -10.67 6.06 0.55
CA GLU A 150 -9.57 5.37 1.25
C GLU A 150 -9.97 3.95 1.66
N LEU A 151 -9.01 3.02 1.57
CA LEU A 151 -9.13 1.66 2.08
C LEU A 151 -8.52 1.57 3.49
N VAL A 152 -9.38 1.40 4.51
CA VAL A 152 -8.97 1.45 5.93
C VAL A 152 -8.50 0.08 6.43
N ALA A 153 -9.33 -0.96 6.22
CA ALA A 153 -9.04 -2.30 6.70
C ALA A 153 -9.76 -3.35 5.86
N PHE A 154 -9.39 -4.61 6.08
CA PHE A 154 -10.08 -5.75 5.52
C PHE A 154 -10.19 -6.85 6.57
N ASP A 155 -11.40 -7.35 6.78
CA ASP A 155 -11.70 -8.48 7.63
C ASP A 155 -11.77 -9.76 6.76
N PRO A 156 -10.78 -10.67 6.88
CA PRO A 156 -10.77 -11.90 6.10
C PRO A 156 -11.77 -12.95 6.62
N GLU A 157 -12.25 -12.87 7.86
CA GLU A 157 -13.24 -13.81 8.39
C GLU A 157 -14.62 -13.54 7.78
N ASP A 158 -14.96 -12.26 7.69
CA ASP A 158 -16.22 -11.77 7.13
C ASP A 158 -16.15 -11.47 5.62
N ASN A 159 -14.95 -11.57 5.02
CA ASN A 159 -14.67 -11.19 3.63
C ASN A 159 -15.21 -9.78 3.31
N ALA A 160 -14.91 -8.83 4.19
CA ALA A 160 -15.46 -7.48 4.16
C ALA A 160 -14.37 -6.41 4.24
N ALA A 161 -14.49 -5.37 3.42
CA ALA A 161 -13.62 -4.20 3.47
C ALA A 161 -14.23 -3.12 4.35
N LEU A 162 -13.39 -2.44 5.12
CA LEU A 162 -13.71 -1.16 5.74
C LEU A 162 -13.10 -0.05 4.89
N VAL A 163 -13.94 0.88 4.46
CA VAL A 163 -13.53 1.99 3.60
C VAL A 163 -14.01 3.31 4.18
N MET A 164 -13.35 4.39 3.78
CA MET A 164 -13.80 5.74 4.05
C MET A 164 -14.28 6.42 2.77
N THR A 165 -15.40 7.13 2.89
CA THR A 165 -15.96 8.02 1.88
C THR A 165 -16.12 9.43 2.44
N TRP A 166 -15.82 10.45 1.65
CA TRP A 166 -15.96 11.85 2.02
C TRP A 166 -17.25 12.39 1.44
N GLN A 167 -18.12 12.88 2.32
CA GLN A 167 -19.37 13.53 1.95
C GLN A 167 -19.35 14.98 2.43
N ASP A 168 -20.33 15.78 2.01
CA ASP A 168 -20.46 17.20 2.36
C ASP A 168 -20.41 17.49 3.88
N ARG A 169 -20.68 16.49 4.73
CA ARG A 169 -20.72 16.59 6.20
C ARG A 169 -19.53 15.94 6.91
N GLY A 170 -18.48 15.56 6.20
CA GLY A 170 -17.28 14.89 6.73
C GLY A 170 -17.14 13.44 6.26
N ALA A 171 -16.15 12.73 6.80
CA ALA A 171 -15.87 11.35 6.41
C ALA A 171 -16.86 10.36 7.04
N CYS A 172 -17.21 9.34 6.28
CA CYS A 172 -18.02 8.20 6.68
C CYS A 172 -17.19 6.91 6.59
N LEU A 173 -17.18 6.13 7.66
CA LEU A 173 -16.67 4.76 7.67
C LEU A 173 -17.81 3.81 7.28
N GLU A 174 -17.55 3.02 6.25
CA GLU A 174 -18.49 2.06 5.70
C GLU A 174 -17.86 0.67 5.68
N ARG A 175 -18.68 -0.35 5.92
CA ARG A 175 -18.34 -1.76 5.69
C ARG A 175 -18.93 -2.19 4.35
N ILE A 176 -18.12 -2.85 3.54
CA ILE A 176 -18.50 -3.39 2.24
C ILE A 176 -18.28 -4.89 2.28
N GLU A 177 -19.37 -5.64 2.14
CA GLU A 177 -19.32 -7.08 2.04
C GLU A 177 -18.99 -7.51 0.61
N SER A 178 -18.45 -8.72 0.47
CA SER A 178 -18.12 -9.29 -0.84
C SER A 178 -19.29 -9.45 -1.81
N SER A 179 -20.53 -9.38 -1.33
CA SER A 179 -21.74 -9.35 -2.15
C SER A 179 -21.91 -8.05 -2.94
N GLY A 180 -21.28 -6.96 -2.52
CA GLY A 180 -21.69 -5.62 -2.95
C GLY A 180 -22.27 -4.78 -1.82
N ASP A 181 -22.81 -5.42 -0.79
CA ASP A 181 -23.65 -4.74 0.20
C ASP A 181 -22.85 -3.78 1.06
N ARG A 182 -23.40 -2.57 1.23
CA ARG A 182 -22.77 -1.47 1.95
C ARG A 182 -23.54 -1.16 3.22
N HIS A 183 -22.80 -1.06 4.32
CA HIS A 183 -23.32 -0.71 5.63
C HIS A 183 -22.52 0.47 6.20
N THR A 184 -23.16 1.63 6.33
CA THR A 184 -22.57 2.77 7.01
C THR A 184 -22.41 2.46 8.50
N LEU A 185 -21.17 2.46 9.00
CA LEU A 185 -20.87 2.23 10.40
C LEU A 185 -20.93 3.55 11.19
N ARG A 186 -20.34 4.62 10.65
CA ARG A 186 -20.31 5.94 11.30
C ARG A 186 -20.04 7.04 10.28
N CYS A 187 -20.72 8.18 10.41
CA CYS A 187 -20.44 9.41 9.66
C CYS A 187 -20.07 10.58 10.58
N GLY A 188 -19.54 11.63 9.98
CA GLY A 188 -19.08 12.84 10.68
C GLY A 188 -17.76 12.60 11.42
N LEU A 189 -16.90 11.74 10.86
CA LEU A 189 -15.55 11.53 11.36
C LEU A 189 -14.70 12.74 10.99
N ASP A 190 -14.04 13.32 11.98
CA ASP A 190 -13.01 14.33 11.76
C ASP A 190 -11.69 13.60 11.45
N THR A 191 -11.27 13.68 10.20
CA THR A 191 -10.06 13.03 9.70
C THR A 191 -8.91 14.03 9.55
N ASN A 192 -9.00 15.23 10.15
CA ASN A 192 -7.94 16.23 10.05
C ASN A 192 -6.61 15.68 10.61
N PRO A 193 -5.61 15.42 9.76
CA PRO A 193 -4.33 14.85 10.18
C PRO A 193 -3.46 15.86 10.95
N TYR A 194 -3.87 17.14 11.01
CA TYR A 194 -3.15 18.23 11.67
C TYR A 194 -3.58 18.47 13.12
N GLU A 195 -4.50 17.68 13.69
CA GLU A 195 -4.66 17.64 15.14
C GLU A 195 -3.56 16.75 15.78
N PRO A 196 -2.63 17.32 16.57
CA PRO A 196 -1.45 16.62 17.04
C PRO A 196 -1.80 15.62 18.15
N ARG A 197 -2.01 14.35 17.78
CA ARG A 197 -2.07 13.23 18.75
C ARG A 197 -0.86 12.31 18.72
N TYR A 198 0.16 12.62 17.91
CA TYR A 198 1.40 11.86 17.84
C TYR A 198 2.64 12.76 18.03
N ALA A 199 2.81 13.26 19.26
CA ALA A 199 4.11 13.63 19.82
C ALA A 199 3.99 13.72 21.36
N VAL A 200 3.68 12.59 22.01
CA VAL A 200 4.06 12.40 23.41
C VAL A 200 5.00 11.21 23.44
N GLY A 201 6.30 11.53 23.48
CA GLY A 201 7.36 10.58 23.71
C GLY A 201 8.48 11.26 24.50
N GLY A 202 8.46 11.08 25.83
CA GLY A 202 9.68 11.12 26.65
C GLY A 202 9.83 12.27 27.65
N LEU A 203 9.36 12.02 28.87
CA LEU A 203 9.51 12.68 30.18
C LEU A 203 11.00 12.88 30.64
N PRO A 204 11.29 13.67 31.69
CA PRO A 204 10.76 13.56 33.07
C PRO A 204 9.62 14.53 33.43
#